data_AF-A0A1X0R8B8-F1
#
_entry.id   AF-A0A1X0R8B8-F1
#
_cell.length_a   1.000
_cell.length_b   1.000
_cell.length_c   1.000
_cell.angle_alpha   90.00
_cell.angle_beta   90.00
_cell.angle_gamma   90.00
#
_symmetry.space_group_name_H-M   'P 1'
#
loop_
_entity.id
_entity.type
_entity.pdbx_description
1 polymer ?
#
loop_
_entity_poly.entity_id
_entity_poly.type
_entity_poly.pdbx_seq_one_letter_code
_entity_poly.pdbx_strand_id
1 'polypeptide(L)'
;MALIYLGVPFKLQHAYPHSKLAYAHHPFGRIPTLIHGTHRVFETMAIREYIDTVFSSQLTPKDLETRVKMAQWISALNDYVFHYIVEDVCRRRLLSEAAGKSQDEITKLLVRPIKRAKPIMAELEAMTPDDGDYLCGQQLTWADLFVYPALAVIFALPEASIFIEIAPKLSTWTRKFEKRKEAIETFKGTIADDRNAMAKL
;
A
#
# COMPACT_ATOMS: atom_id res chain seq x y z
N MET A 1 -0.97 3.00 10.19
CA MET A 1 0.24 3.84 10.14
C MET A 1 -0.02 5.28 10.59
N ALA A 2 -0.93 6.04 9.97
CA ALA A 2 -1.12 7.46 10.32
C ALA A 2 -1.45 7.71 11.79
N LEU A 3 -2.38 6.94 12.39
CA LEU A 3 -2.72 7.08 13.81
C LEU A 3 -1.51 6.79 14.74
N ILE A 4 -0.62 5.88 14.34
CA ILE A 4 0.62 5.57 15.09
C ILE A 4 1.58 6.76 15.02
N TYR A 5 1.80 7.31 13.82
CA TYR A 5 2.65 8.49 13.62
C TYR A 5 2.17 9.69 14.43
N LEU A 6 0.85 9.92 14.44
CA LEU A 6 0.23 11.03 15.14
C LEU A 6 0.05 10.79 16.66
N GLY A 7 0.41 9.61 17.16
CA GLY A 7 0.23 9.26 18.58
C GLY A 7 -1.24 9.20 19.02
N VAL A 8 -2.17 8.97 18.08
CA VAL A 8 -3.60 8.87 18.36
C VAL A 8 -3.92 7.46 18.86
N PRO A 9 -4.45 7.27 20.09
CA PRO A 9 -4.83 5.95 20.57
C PRO A 9 -5.97 5.36 19.73
N PHE A 10 -5.87 4.08 19.40
CA PHE A 10 -6.89 3.37 18.63
C PHE A 10 -7.02 1.91 19.07
N LYS A 11 -8.16 1.32 18.76
CA LYS A 11 -8.37 -0.13 18.81
C LYS A 11 -8.48 -0.64 17.38
N LEU A 12 -7.58 -1.53 16.98
CA LEU A 12 -7.70 -2.23 15.70
C LEU A 12 -8.62 -3.44 15.85
N GLN A 13 -9.63 -3.52 14.98
CA GLN A 13 -10.45 -4.70 14.85
C GLN A 13 -10.22 -5.29 13.45
N HIS A 14 -9.56 -6.45 13.40
CA HIS A 14 -9.28 -7.12 12.13
C HIS A 14 -10.59 -7.62 11.50
N ALA A 15 -10.75 -7.33 10.22
CA ALA A 15 -11.87 -7.76 9.41
C ALA A 15 -11.36 -8.17 8.03
N TYR A 16 -11.96 -9.20 7.45
CA TYR A 16 -11.78 -9.50 6.03
C TYR A 16 -12.80 -8.71 5.20
N PRO A 17 -12.47 -8.30 3.96
CA PRO A 17 -13.44 -7.76 3.02
C PRO A 17 -14.65 -8.70 2.90
N HIS A 18 -15.84 -8.12 2.83
CA HIS A 18 -17.14 -8.79 2.73
C HIS A 18 -17.52 -9.71 3.91
N SER A 19 -16.82 -9.61 5.04
CA SER A 19 -17.22 -10.26 6.29
C SER A 19 -18.43 -9.56 6.95
N LYS A 20 -19.11 -10.26 7.87
CA LYS A 20 -20.20 -9.67 8.69
C LYS A 20 -19.76 -8.39 9.41
N LEU A 21 -18.51 -8.36 9.90
CA LEU A 21 -17.96 -7.19 10.57
C LEU A 21 -17.72 -6.03 9.60
N ALA A 22 -17.22 -6.28 8.40
CA ALA A 22 -17.05 -5.24 7.38
C ALA A 22 -18.42 -4.63 7.00
N TYR A 23 -19.44 -5.46 6.74
CA TYR A 23 -20.79 -4.97 6.43
C TYR A 23 -21.48 -4.23 7.59
N ALA A 24 -21.11 -4.53 8.84
CA ALA A 24 -21.64 -3.79 9.98
C ALA A 24 -21.22 -2.30 9.97
N HIS A 25 -20.16 -1.95 9.24
CA HIS A 25 -19.52 -0.63 9.31
C HIS A 25 -19.27 0.02 7.94
N HIS A 26 -19.31 -0.75 6.85
CA HIS A 26 -19.06 -0.29 5.49
C HIS A 26 -20.21 -0.74 4.57
N PRO A 27 -20.90 0.17 3.84
CA PRO A 27 -22.07 -0.18 3.03
C PRO A 27 -21.75 -1.19 1.92
N PHE A 28 -20.56 -1.12 1.33
CA PHE A 28 -20.07 -2.05 0.32
C PHE A 28 -19.27 -3.25 0.89
N GLY A 29 -19.22 -3.40 2.21
CA GLY A 29 -18.48 -4.46 2.89
C GLY A 29 -16.97 -4.42 2.65
N ARG A 30 -16.40 -3.27 2.26
CA ARG A 30 -14.94 -3.12 2.08
C ARG A 30 -14.28 -2.70 3.40
N ILE A 31 -12.95 -2.64 3.38
CA ILE A 31 -12.11 -2.14 4.46
C ILE A 31 -11.12 -1.11 3.89
N PRO A 32 -10.61 -0.16 4.69
CA PRO A 32 -10.90 0.07 6.11
C PRO A 32 -12.19 0.88 6.37
N THR A 33 -12.58 0.98 7.65
CA THR A 33 -13.54 1.96 8.17
C THR A 33 -13.00 2.55 9.47
N LEU A 34 -13.03 3.87 9.59
CA LEU A 34 -12.71 4.59 10.82
C LEU A 34 -13.99 4.88 11.61
N ILE A 35 -13.97 4.61 12.91
CA ILE A 35 -15.07 4.93 13.84
C ILE A 35 -14.52 5.83 14.93
N HIS A 36 -15.11 7.02 15.09
CA HIS A 36 -14.72 7.98 16.11
C HIS A 36 -15.94 8.78 16.61
N GLY A 37 -16.36 8.51 17.85
CA GLY A 37 -17.62 9.05 18.39
C GLY A 37 -18.82 8.59 17.57
N THR A 38 -19.60 9.55 17.06
CA THR A 38 -20.73 9.30 16.16
C THR A 38 -20.32 9.17 14.69
N HIS A 39 -19.05 9.44 14.35
CA HIS A 39 -18.57 9.38 12.97
C HIS A 39 -18.20 7.96 12.58
N ARG A 40 -18.64 7.58 11.38
CA ARG A 40 -18.30 6.34 10.69
C ARG A 40 -17.86 6.69 9.28
N VAL A 41 -16.57 6.64 9.03
CA VAL A 41 -15.95 7.10 7.78
C VAL A 41 -15.37 5.89 7.06
N PHE A 42 -15.89 5.61 5.88
CA PHE A 42 -15.35 4.64 4.94
C PHE A 42 -14.76 5.38 3.72
N GLU A 43 -14.05 4.66 2.85
CA GLU A 43 -13.12 5.20 1.82
C GLU A 43 -11.82 5.77 2.40
N THR A 44 -10.68 5.24 1.95
CA THR A 44 -9.36 5.62 2.48
C THR A 44 -9.06 7.11 2.33
N MET A 45 -9.51 7.75 1.24
CA MET A 45 -9.34 9.19 1.03
C MET A 45 -10.18 10.03 2.00
N ALA A 46 -11.41 9.61 2.30
CA ALA A 46 -12.26 10.29 3.28
C ALA A 46 -11.73 10.08 4.71
N ILE A 47 -11.21 8.89 5.02
CA ILE A 47 -10.54 8.60 6.29
C ILE A 47 -9.31 9.51 6.46
N ARG A 48 -8.51 9.68 5.40
CA ARG A 48 -7.35 10.59 5.40
C ARG A 48 -7.77 12.03 5.67
N GLU A 49 -8.78 12.55 4.96
CA GLU A 49 -9.30 13.90 5.20
C GLU A 49 -9.83 14.08 6.63
N TYR A 50 -10.53 13.07 7.16
CA TYR A 50 -11.01 13.07 8.53
C TYR A 50 -9.86 13.14 9.53
N ILE A 51 -8.79 12.37 9.32
CA ILE A 51 -7.61 12.37 10.19
C ILE A 51 -6.91 13.73 10.17
N ASP A 52 -6.71 14.32 8.98
CA ASP A 52 -6.11 15.64 8.83
C ASP A 52 -6.92 16.72 9.57
N THR A 53 -8.25 16.64 9.47
CA THR A 53 -9.18 17.62 10.04
C THR A 53 -9.32 17.48 11.56
N VAL A 54 -9.44 16.25 12.07
CA VAL A 54 -9.83 16.00 13.47
C VAL A 54 -8.62 15.83 14.38
N PHE A 55 -7.52 15.25 13.88
CA PHE A 55 -6.35 14.97 14.70
C PHE A 55 -5.19 15.91 14.38
N SER A 56 -4.71 15.89 13.14
CA SER A 56 -3.55 16.69 12.73
C SER A 56 -3.27 16.54 11.25
N SER A 57 -3.03 17.65 10.56
CA SER A 57 -2.64 17.68 9.15
C SER A 57 -1.12 17.60 8.93
N GLN A 58 -0.35 17.10 9.90
CA GLN A 58 1.13 17.05 9.81
C GLN A 58 1.65 16.22 8.62
N LEU A 59 0.88 15.24 8.14
CA LEU A 59 1.21 14.41 6.98
C LEU A 59 0.84 15.07 5.64
N THR A 60 0.18 16.24 5.67
CA THR A 60 -0.22 17.01 4.49
C THR A 60 0.65 18.26 4.35
N PRO A 61 1.48 18.35 3.29
CA PRO A 61 2.30 19.52 3.03
C PRO A 61 1.46 20.80 2.84
N LYS A 62 2.04 21.94 3.23
CA LYS A 62 1.39 23.26 3.11
C LYS A 62 1.75 23.98 1.82
N ASP A 63 2.94 23.75 1.29
CA ASP A 63 3.38 24.30 0.02
C ASP A 63 2.73 23.58 -1.16
N LEU A 64 2.48 24.32 -2.23
CA LEU A 64 1.77 23.82 -3.40
C LEU A 64 2.53 22.66 -4.07
N GLU A 65 3.84 22.80 -4.25
CA GLU A 65 4.65 21.85 -5.01
C GLU A 65 4.64 20.46 -4.35
N THR A 66 4.92 20.38 -3.05
CA THR A 66 4.98 19.11 -2.32
C THR A 66 3.59 18.51 -2.17
N ARG A 67 2.55 19.35 -2.01
CA ARG A 67 1.15 18.89 -1.98
C ARG A 67 0.70 18.27 -3.30
N VAL A 68 1.11 18.86 -4.44
CA VAL A 68 0.84 18.30 -5.78
C VAL A 68 1.57 16.97 -5.96
N LYS A 69 2.86 16.88 -5.60
CA LYS A 69 3.61 15.61 -5.65
C LYS A 69 2.96 14.51 -4.82
N MET A 70 2.53 14.84 -3.60
CA MET A 70 1.82 13.90 -2.74
C MET A 70 0.50 13.42 -3.36
N ALA A 71 -0.27 14.35 -3.94
CA ALA A 71 -1.52 14.00 -4.63
C ALA A 71 -1.27 13.13 -5.87
N GLN A 72 -0.20 13.37 -6.63
CA GLN A 72 0.19 12.54 -7.76
C GLN A 72 0.54 11.12 -7.34
N TRP A 73 1.35 10.94 -6.28
CA TRP A 73 1.65 9.61 -5.74
C TRP A 73 0.40 8.83 -5.32
N ILE A 74 -0.49 9.48 -4.57
CA ILE A 74 -1.73 8.84 -4.10
C ILE A 74 -2.64 8.49 -5.28
N SER A 75 -2.76 9.38 -6.27
CA SER A 75 -3.60 9.14 -7.45
C SER A 75 -2.99 8.02 -8.32
N ALA A 76 -1.67 8.04 -8.53
CA ALA A 76 -0.99 6.99 -9.29
C ALA A 76 -1.15 5.61 -8.62
N LEU A 77 -1.07 5.57 -7.29
CA LEU A 77 -1.38 4.36 -6.53
C LEU A 77 -2.80 3.88 -6.77
N ASN A 78 -3.80 4.75 -6.56
CA ASN A 78 -5.21 4.38 -6.62
C ASN A 78 -5.63 3.95 -8.03
N ASP A 79 -5.23 4.72 -9.04
CA ASP A 79 -5.74 4.57 -10.41
C ASP A 79 -4.95 3.53 -11.22
N TYR A 80 -3.67 3.32 -10.91
CA TYR A 80 -2.81 2.43 -11.68
C TYR A 80 -2.23 1.27 -10.86
N VAL A 81 -1.52 1.54 -9.77
CA VAL A 81 -0.80 0.50 -9.03
C VAL A 81 -1.77 -0.50 -8.42
N PHE A 82 -2.84 -0.01 -7.79
CA PHE A 82 -3.82 -0.86 -7.14
C PHE A 82 -4.51 -1.79 -8.14
N HIS A 83 -4.93 -1.26 -9.29
CA HIS A 83 -5.65 -2.04 -10.30
C HIS A 83 -4.73 -2.97 -11.12
N TYR A 84 -3.62 -2.47 -11.64
CA TYR A 84 -2.82 -3.21 -12.60
C TYR A 84 -1.68 -4.01 -11.98
N ILE A 85 -1.30 -3.73 -10.73
CA ILE A 85 -0.25 -4.46 -10.02
C ILE A 85 -0.84 -5.22 -8.84
N VAL A 86 -1.49 -4.56 -7.88
CA VAL A 86 -2.01 -5.24 -6.68
C VAL A 86 -3.11 -6.23 -7.06
N GLU A 87 -4.11 -5.82 -7.82
CA GLU A 87 -5.21 -6.71 -8.22
C GLU A 87 -4.78 -7.71 -9.31
N ASP A 88 -4.23 -7.21 -10.41
CA ASP A 88 -3.97 -8.03 -11.60
C ASP A 88 -2.74 -8.93 -11.49
N VAL A 89 -1.74 -8.56 -10.67
CA VAL A 89 -0.55 -9.38 -10.40
C VAL A 89 -0.64 -10.02 -9.03
N CYS A 90 -0.63 -9.24 -7.94
CA CYS A 90 -0.48 -9.79 -6.58
C CYS A 90 -1.67 -10.66 -6.16
N ARG A 91 -2.91 -10.16 -6.25
CA ARG A 91 -4.09 -10.94 -5.86
C ARG A 91 -4.28 -12.14 -6.78
N ARG A 92 -4.06 -11.98 -8.09
CA ARG A 92 -4.15 -13.08 -9.06
C ARG A 92 -3.15 -14.19 -8.75
N ARG A 93 -1.91 -13.84 -8.39
CA ARG A 93 -0.85 -14.75 -7.93
C ARG A 93 -1.32 -15.52 -6.70
N LEU A 94 -1.72 -14.81 -5.65
CA LEU A 94 -2.14 -15.40 -4.37
C LEU A 94 -3.35 -16.33 -4.51
N LEU A 95 -4.36 -15.92 -5.29
CA LEU A 95 -5.53 -16.76 -5.54
C LEU A 95 -5.20 -18.00 -6.37
N SER A 96 -4.25 -17.90 -7.29
CA SER A 96 -3.83 -19.05 -8.10
C SER A 96 -3.07 -20.09 -7.26
N GLU A 97 -2.23 -19.64 -6.33
CA GLU A 97 -1.57 -20.52 -5.36
C GLU A 97 -2.56 -21.17 -4.39
N ALA A 98 -3.51 -20.38 -3.87
CA ALA A 98 -4.58 -20.91 -3.01
C ALA A 98 -5.46 -21.94 -3.74
N ALA A 99 -5.58 -21.83 -5.07
CA ALA A 99 -6.25 -22.79 -5.93
C ALA A 99 -5.38 -24.00 -6.31
N GLY A 100 -4.14 -24.11 -5.80
CA GLY A 100 -3.24 -25.24 -6.04
C GLY A 100 -2.61 -25.29 -7.44
N LYS A 101 -2.60 -24.17 -8.18
CA LYS A 101 -1.97 -24.12 -9.50
C LYS A 101 -0.45 -24.25 -9.40
N SER A 102 0.16 -24.89 -10.40
CA SER A 102 1.62 -25.02 -10.49
C SER A 102 2.29 -23.67 -10.80
N GLN A 103 3.59 -23.57 -10.51
CA GLN A 103 4.40 -22.37 -10.79
C GLN A 103 4.40 -21.99 -12.28
N ASP A 104 4.42 -22.97 -13.18
CA ASP A 104 4.41 -22.74 -14.63
C ASP A 104 3.06 -22.15 -15.09
N GLU A 105 1.94 -22.69 -14.61
CA GLU A 105 0.61 -22.14 -14.90
C GLU A 105 0.47 -20.70 -14.42
N ILE A 106 0.93 -20.43 -13.20
CA ILE A 106 0.89 -19.08 -12.62
C ILE A 106 1.74 -18.12 -13.45
N THR A 107 2.98 -18.51 -13.78
CA THR A 107 3.89 -17.69 -14.59
C THR A 107 3.25 -17.33 -15.93
N LYS A 108 2.64 -18.30 -16.62
CA LYS A 108 1.92 -18.08 -17.89
C LYS A 108 0.73 -17.13 -17.73
N LEU A 109 -0.03 -17.25 -16.63
CA LEU A 109 -1.16 -16.36 -16.34
C LEU A 109 -0.74 -14.91 -16.07
N LEU A 110 0.47 -14.70 -15.53
CA LEU A 110 0.96 -13.38 -15.15
C LEU A 110 1.72 -12.64 -16.26
N VAL A 111 2.03 -13.27 -17.40
CA VAL A 111 2.76 -12.62 -18.52
C VAL A 111 2.11 -11.31 -18.95
N ARG A 112 0.79 -11.31 -19.20
CA ARG A 112 0.07 -10.10 -19.65
C ARG A 112 -0.08 -9.05 -18.54
N PRO A 113 -0.51 -9.41 -17.31
CA PRO A 113 -0.48 -8.50 -16.17
C PRO A 113 0.87 -7.84 -15.94
N ILE A 114 1.95 -8.61 -15.88
CA ILE A 114 3.31 -8.09 -15.65
C ILE A 114 3.69 -7.14 -16.78
N LYS A 115 3.44 -7.48 -18.05
CA LYS A 115 3.72 -6.59 -19.18
C LYS A 115 3.05 -5.20 -19.03
N ARG A 116 1.83 -5.16 -18.47
CA ARG A 116 1.12 -3.90 -18.18
C ARG A 116 1.66 -3.18 -16.94
N ALA A 117 2.11 -3.93 -15.93
CA ALA A 117 2.67 -3.38 -14.70
C ALA A 117 4.04 -2.71 -14.91
N LYS A 118 4.87 -3.20 -15.85
CA LYS A 118 6.22 -2.68 -16.12
C LYS A 118 6.28 -1.16 -16.35
N PRO A 119 5.52 -0.56 -17.29
CA PRO A 119 5.58 0.89 -17.52
C PRO A 119 5.08 1.70 -16.31
N ILE A 120 4.11 1.19 -15.55
CA ILE A 120 3.64 1.86 -14.31
C ILE A 120 4.77 1.89 -13.30
N MET A 121 5.45 0.76 -13.07
CA MET A 121 6.58 0.69 -12.15
C MET A 121 7.74 1.58 -12.58
N ALA A 122 8.02 1.68 -13.89
CA ALA A 122 9.03 2.59 -14.42
C ALA A 122 8.69 4.08 -14.18
N GLU A 123 7.41 4.45 -14.27
CA GLU A 123 6.97 5.81 -13.96
C GLU A 123 7.13 6.12 -12.45
N LEU A 124 6.76 5.17 -11.57
CA LEU A 124 7.00 5.36 -10.13
C LEU A 124 8.49 5.49 -9.82
N GLU A 125 9.35 4.72 -10.48
CA GLU A 125 10.80 4.85 -10.34
C GLU A 125 11.29 6.24 -10.76
N ALA A 126 10.78 6.77 -11.89
CA ALA A 126 11.11 8.11 -12.35
C ALA A 126 10.63 9.20 -11.37
N MET A 127 9.46 9.02 -10.77
CA MET A 127 8.92 9.90 -9.73
C MET A 127 9.67 9.79 -8.39
N THR A 128 10.37 8.68 -8.14
CA THR A 128 11.08 8.44 -6.88
C THR A 128 12.29 9.37 -6.78
N PRO A 129 12.43 10.17 -5.70
CA PRO A 129 13.61 11.02 -5.50
C PRO A 129 14.92 10.22 -5.56
N ASP A 130 15.96 10.83 -6.13
CA ASP A 130 17.29 10.22 -6.18
C ASP A 130 17.93 10.13 -4.78
N ASP A 131 17.62 11.12 -3.93
CA ASP A 131 18.04 11.22 -2.55
C ASP A 131 16.85 11.49 -1.61
N GLY A 132 17.01 11.10 -0.35
CA GLY A 132 16.00 11.27 0.69
C GLY A 132 15.39 9.97 1.22
N ASP A 133 14.60 10.14 2.27
CA ASP A 133 13.94 9.04 2.99
C ASP A 133 12.44 8.95 2.69
N TYR A 134 11.87 9.91 1.96
CA TYR A 134 10.43 10.01 1.69
C TYR A 134 10.13 10.38 0.24
N LEU A 135 8.95 9.97 -0.25
CA LEU A 135 8.54 10.12 -1.66
C LEU A 135 8.29 11.58 -2.08
N CYS A 136 8.08 12.47 -1.11
CA CYS A 136 7.82 13.89 -1.33
C CYS A 136 8.92 14.79 -0.77
N GLY A 137 10.13 14.27 -0.51
CA GLY A 137 11.28 15.05 -0.04
C GLY A 137 11.73 14.66 1.36
N GLN A 138 11.88 15.64 2.26
CA GLN A 138 12.55 15.43 3.55
C GLN A 138 11.62 15.03 4.71
N GLN A 139 10.31 15.04 4.50
CA GLN A 139 9.33 14.75 5.56
C GLN A 139 8.39 13.63 5.15
N LEU A 140 7.95 12.85 6.13
CA LEU A 140 6.92 11.83 5.95
C LEU A 140 5.60 12.49 5.56
N THR A 141 4.96 11.97 4.52
CA THR A 141 3.66 12.46 4.04
C THR A 141 2.65 11.33 3.89
N TRP A 142 1.41 11.67 3.55
CA TRP A 142 0.44 10.66 3.14
C TRP A 142 0.88 9.84 1.93
N ALA A 143 1.71 10.36 1.02
CA ALA A 143 2.20 9.58 -0.12
C ALA A 143 2.91 8.30 0.35
N ASP A 144 3.81 8.44 1.31
CA ASP A 144 4.56 7.32 1.88
C ASP A 144 3.63 6.28 2.53
N LEU A 145 2.66 6.74 3.32
CA LEU A 145 1.72 5.88 4.03
C LEU A 145 0.73 5.16 3.11
N PHE A 146 0.42 5.75 1.96
CA PHE A 146 -0.44 5.15 0.95
C PHE A 146 0.34 4.14 0.11
N VAL A 147 1.54 4.49 -0.35
CA VAL A 147 2.32 3.70 -1.31
C VAL A 147 2.98 2.49 -0.66
N TYR A 148 3.54 2.64 0.56
CA TYR A 148 4.31 1.59 1.21
C TYR A 148 3.59 0.22 1.29
N PRO A 149 2.32 0.13 1.74
CA PRO A 149 1.65 -1.18 1.89
C PRO A 149 1.54 -1.94 0.57
N ALA A 150 1.31 -1.25 -0.55
CA ALA A 150 1.26 -1.89 -1.85
C ALA A 150 2.64 -2.43 -2.27
N LEU A 151 3.71 -1.65 -2.06
CA LEU A 151 5.07 -2.06 -2.40
C LEU A 151 5.59 -3.20 -1.52
N ALA A 152 5.24 -3.21 -0.23
CA ALA A 152 5.57 -4.32 0.66
C ALA A 152 4.99 -5.66 0.14
N VAL A 153 3.77 -5.65 -0.40
CA VAL A 153 3.19 -6.85 -1.02
C VAL A 153 3.86 -7.18 -2.35
N ILE A 154 4.08 -6.18 -3.22
CA ILE A 154 4.71 -6.36 -4.54
C ILE A 154 6.10 -6.98 -4.40
N PHE A 155 6.93 -6.49 -3.47
CA PHE A 155 8.29 -6.97 -3.29
C PHE A 155 8.40 -8.24 -2.43
N ALA A 156 7.30 -8.72 -1.84
CA ALA A 156 7.23 -10.03 -1.19
C ALA A 156 6.84 -11.17 -2.17
N LEU A 157 6.56 -10.86 -3.45
CA LEU A 157 6.20 -11.86 -4.45
C LEU A 157 7.43 -12.58 -5.04
N PRO A 158 7.26 -13.81 -5.57
CA PRO A 158 8.29 -14.47 -6.37
C PRO A 158 8.72 -13.66 -7.61
N GLU A 159 7.83 -12.84 -8.16
CA GLU A 159 8.09 -11.95 -9.29
C GLU A 159 8.80 -10.64 -8.91
N ALA A 160 9.13 -10.42 -7.63
CA ALA A 160 9.69 -9.17 -7.13
C ALA A 160 10.95 -8.74 -7.89
N SER A 161 11.81 -9.68 -8.29
CA SER A 161 13.05 -9.38 -9.04
C SER A 161 12.80 -8.55 -10.31
N ILE A 162 11.69 -8.80 -11.02
CA ILE A 162 11.30 -8.04 -12.22
C ILE A 162 11.05 -6.58 -11.87
N PHE A 163 10.36 -6.32 -10.75
CA PHE A 163 10.04 -4.97 -10.32
C PHE A 163 11.24 -4.27 -9.68
N ILE A 164 12.12 -5.01 -9.00
CA ILE A 164 13.37 -4.47 -8.43
C ILE A 164 14.32 -4.02 -9.55
N GLU A 165 14.42 -4.77 -10.64
CA GLU A 165 15.23 -4.39 -11.80
C GLU A 165 14.73 -3.11 -12.46
N ILE A 166 13.41 -2.94 -12.54
CA ILE A 166 12.78 -1.75 -13.15
C ILE A 166 12.82 -0.53 -12.22
N ALA A 167 12.65 -0.74 -10.92
CA ALA A 167 12.51 0.32 -9.92
C ALA A 167 13.46 0.15 -8.71
N PRO A 168 14.78 0.28 -8.93
CA PRO A 168 15.77 0.09 -7.88
C PRO A 168 15.72 1.18 -6.79
N LYS A 169 15.43 2.45 -7.12
CA LYS A 169 15.27 3.51 -6.11
C LYS A 169 14.05 3.22 -5.25
N LEU A 170 12.92 2.89 -5.86
CA LEU A 170 11.68 2.60 -5.14
C LEU A 170 11.80 1.34 -4.25
N SER A 171 12.50 0.32 -4.74
CA SER A 171 12.83 -0.87 -3.94
C SER A 171 13.72 -0.53 -2.75
N THR A 172 14.71 0.34 -2.93
CA THR A 172 15.58 0.82 -1.86
C THR A 172 14.83 1.65 -0.83
N TRP A 173 13.97 2.56 -1.30
CA TRP A 173 13.06 3.32 -0.46
C TRP A 173 12.16 2.39 0.37
N THR A 174 11.58 1.36 -0.25
CA THR A 174 10.70 0.42 0.47
C THR A 174 11.43 -0.28 1.60
N ARG A 175 12.64 -0.81 1.35
CA ARG A 175 13.48 -1.44 2.40
C ARG A 175 13.88 -0.50 3.53
N LYS A 176 14.04 0.80 3.25
CA LYS A 176 14.25 1.80 4.31
C LYS A 176 12.97 2.01 5.10
N PHE A 177 11.84 2.16 4.41
CA PHE A 177 10.54 2.41 5.02
C PHE A 177 10.08 1.26 5.92
N GLU A 178 10.37 0.00 5.55
CA GLU A 178 10.10 -1.20 6.36
C GLU A 178 10.63 -1.11 7.80
N LYS A 179 11.71 -0.35 8.01
CA LYS A 179 12.35 -0.20 9.32
C LYS A 179 11.70 0.87 10.19
N ARG A 180 10.73 1.61 9.67
CA ARG A 180 10.03 2.64 10.42
C ARG A 180 9.07 2.02 11.43
N LYS A 181 8.86 2.72 12.55
CA LYS A 181 7.91 2.34 13.59
C LYS A 181 6.53 2.03 13.03
N GLU A 182 6.01 2.88 12.14
CA GLU A 182 4.66 2.72 11.61
C GLU A 182 4.53 1.45 10.77
N ALA A 183 5.56 1.12 9.99
CA ALA A 183 5.62 -0.09 9.19
C ALA A 183 5.67 -1.33 10.10
N ILE A 184 6.62 -1.37 11.04
CA ILE A 184 6.83 -2.51 11.95
C ILE A 184 5.56 -2.82 12.75
N GLU A 185 4.96 -1.81 13.38
CA GLU A 185 3.79 -2.00 14.24
C GLU A 185 2.52 -2.40 13.48
N THR A 186 2.49 -2.20 12.15
CA THR A 186 1.35 -2.58 11.30
C THR A 186 1.64 -3.75 10.36
N PHE A 187 2.84 -4.32 10.41
CA PHE A 187 3.25 -5.36 9.47
C PHE A 187 2.62 -6.72 9.78
N LYS A 188 2.48 -7.07 11.06
CA LYS A 188 2.01 -8.39 11.49
C LYS A 188 0.61 -8.69 10.97
N GLY A 189 0.43 -9.85 10.36
CA GLY A 189 -0.86 -10.30 9.81
C GLY A 189 -1.26 -9.59 8.51
N THR A 190 -0.30 -8.96 7.83
CA THR A 190 -0.48 -8.48 6.45
C THR A 190 -0.16 -9.60 5.45
N ILE A 191 -0.61 -9.42 4.21
CA ILE A 191 -0.28 -10.33 3.10
C ILE A 191 1.25 -10.47 2.93
N ALA A 192 1.99 -9.38 3.10
CA ALA A 192 3.45 -9.40 3.00
C ALA A 192 4.10 -10.20 4.15
N ASP A 193 3.55 -10.13 5.36
CA ASP A 193 4.00 -10.94 6.51
C ASP A 193 3.76 -12.43 6.26
N ASP A 194 2.53 -12.79 5.85
CA ASP A 194 2.16 -14.17 5.51
C ASP A 194 3.08 -14.75 4.42
N ARG A 195 3.43 -13.94 3.42
CA ARG A 195 4.35 -14.31 2.34
C ARG A 195 5.77 -14.52 2.82
N ASN A 196 6.30 -13.58 3.60
CA ASN A 196 7.66 -13.67 4.13
C ASN A 196 7.83 -14.88 5.05
N ALA A 197 6.77 -15.31 5.74
CA ALA A 197 6.77 -16.54 6.52
C ALA A 197 6.84 -17.78 5.61
N MET A 198 6.08 -17.82 4.51
CA MET A 198 6.09 -18.94 3.56
C MET A 198 7.42 -19.09 2.81
N ALA A 199 8.11 -17.98 2.48
CA ALA A 199 9.39 -18.01 1.78
C ALA A 199 10.56 -18.53 2.64
N LYS A 200 10.38 -18.65 3.95
CA LYS A 200 11.37 -19.16 4.91
C LYS A 200 11.21 -20.66 5.21
N LEU A 201 10.15 -21.28 4.69
CA LEU A 201 9.88 -22.72 4.76
C LEU A 201 10.46 -23.42 3.54
#